data_AF-A0A498QG03-F1
#
_entry.id   AF-A0A498QG03-F1
#
_cell.length_a   1.000
_cell.length_b   1.000
_cell.length_c   1.000
_cell.angle_alpha   90.00
_cell.angle_beta   90.00
_cell.angle_gamma   90.00
#
_symmetry.space_group_name_H-M   'P 1'
#
loop_
_entity.id
_entity.type
_entity.pdbx_description
1 polymer ?
#
loop_
_entity_poly.entity_id
_entity_poly.type
_entity_poly.pdbx_seq_one_letter_code
_entity_poly.pdbx_strand_id
1 'polypeptide(L)'
;MYFAGVDLAWATANPTGVAVLDADGALVHICAGRDDSSVLAALWPYTAGPCRVAFDAPLVVTNPSGQRPAETALNRDFRAFEAGAHPVNTGKPEFADGPRAARLAGALGLDMDPFSAGPRRAIEVYPHAATVALFRLSRTLKYKTKPGRGVEQLKSELLQLMYDIEGLENTRTPLRVTGHGDWLSLRRQVQAAGRKCELRRAEDPIDAVVCAYVALYAERRPSDITVYGDFATGYIVTPTLPAALHPDRPLIDRRKHLDEIDHGRQRGAARVAPFDQRGDHRTVDRADQGAHQFDAHGPAGSLDGLGNRLGTLA
;
A
#
# COMPACT_ATOMS: atom_id res chain seq x y z
N MET A 1 9.18 16.88 -7.82
CA MET A 1 8.68 15.51 -7.59
C MET A 1 7.26 15.62 -7.12
N TYR A 2 6.38 14.70 -7.53
CA TYR A 2 5.00 14.62 -7.04
C TYR A 2 4.78 13.38 -6.17
N PHE A 3 3.87 13.49 -5.20
CA PHE A 3 3.46 12.40 -4.32
C PHE A 3 1.98 12.15 -4.53
N ALA A 4 1.63 11.00 -5.10
CA ALA A 4 0.23 10.67 -5.38
C ALA A 4 -0.28 9.58 -4.45
N GLY A 5 -1.57 9.61 -4.20
CA GLY A 5 -2.28 8.64 -3.36
C GLY A 5 -3.54 8.15 -4.04
N VAL A 6 -3.82 6.86 -3.87
CA VAL A 6 -4.96 6.18 -4.51
C VAL A 6 -5.66 5.30 -3.48
N ASP A 7 -6.85 5.70 -3.00
CA ASP A 7 -7.74 4.78 -2.26
C ASP A 7 -8.46 3.90 -3.28
N LEU A 8 -7.93 2.69 -3.46
CA LEU A 8 -8.24 1.84 -4.60
C LEU A 8 -9.25 0.75 -4.23
N ALA A 9 -10.52 0.99 -4.58
CA ALA A 9 -11.52 -0.07 -4.49
C ALA A 9 -11.08 -1.31 -5.29
N TRP A 10 -11.18 -2.50 -4.69
CA TRP A 10 -10.65 -3.73 -5.31
C TRP A 10 -11.41 -4.12 -6.58
N ALA A 11 -12.72 -3.84 -6.63
CA ALA A 11 -13.56 -4.00 -7.82
C ALA A 11 -13.57 -2.72 -8.68
N THR A 12 -13.39 -2.87 -9.99
CA THR A 12 -13.24 -1.78 -10.97
C THR A 12 -14.45 -0.86 -11.14
N ALA A 13 -15.65 -1.30 -10.76
CA ALA A 13 -16.89 -0.51 -10.88
C ALA A 13 -17.17 0.43 -9.69
N ASN A 14 -16.36 0.36 -8.63
CA ASN A 14 -16.49 1.22 -7.46
C ASN A 14 -15.64 2.49 -7.63
N PRO A 15 -16.03 3.61 -6.99
CA PRO A 15 -15.21 4.82 -7.01
C PRO A 15 -13.81 4.55 -6.46
N THR A 16 -12.86 5.35 -6.89
CA THR A 16 -11.45 5.28 -6.45
C THR A 16 -10.98 6.70 -6.21
N GLY A 17 -10.54 7.00 -4.99
CA GLY A 17 -10.00 8.31 -4.67
C GLY A 17 -8.63 8.48 -5.31
N VAL A 18 -8.35 9.67 -5.85
CA VAL A 18 -7.00 10.07 -6.28
C VAL A 18 -6.69 11.43 -5.68
N ALA A 19 -5.50 11.59 -5.12
CA ALA A 19 -4.97 12.86 -4.65
C ALA A 19 -3.50 13.01 -5.03
N VAL A 20 -3.03 14.24 -5.26
CA VAL A 20 -1.62 14.53 -5.57
C VAL A 20 -1.13 15.74 -4.78
N LEU A 21 0.03 15.57 -4.14
CA LEU A 21 0.80 16.61 -3.48
C LEU A 21 2.02 16.99 -4.33
N ASP A 22 2.39 18.26 -4.31
CA ASP A 22 3.63 18.75 -4.87
C ASP A 22 4.86 18.47 -3.98
N ALA A 23 6.02 19.00 -4.40
CA ALA A 23 7.27 18.82 -3.68
C ALA A 23 7.29 19.51 -2.30
N ASP A 24 6.46 20.53 -2.08
CA ASP A 24 6.36 21.30 -0.83
C ASP A 24 5.31 20.73 0.15
N GLY A 25 4.43 19.85 -0.35
CA GLY A 25 3.36 19.20 0.40
C GLY A 25 2.00 19.89 0.24
N ALA A 26 1.83 20.77 -0.76
CA ALA A 26 0.52 21.34 -1.08
C ALA A 26 -0.28 20.37 -1.97
N LEU A 27 -1.59 20.27 -1.70
CA LEU A 27 -2.53 19.51 -2.54
C LEU A 27 -2.74 20.25 -3.86
N VAL A 28 -2.39 19.59 -4.98
CA VAL A 28 -2.52 20.15 -6.34
C VAL A 28 -3.55 19.43 -7.21
N HIS A 29 -4.04 18.27 -6.76
CA HIS A 29 -5.12 17.54 -7.40
C HIS A 29 -5.88 16.67 -6.40
N ILE A 30 -7.20 16.58 -6.53
CA ILE A 30 -8.03 15.61 -5.81
C ILE A 30 -9.29 15.29 -6.64
N CYS A 31 -9.60 14.01 -6.83
CA CYS A 31 -10.79 13.58 -7.56
C CYS A 31 -11.24 12.16 -7.16
N ALA A 32 -12.36 11.72 -7.73
CA ALA A 32 -12.82 10.34 -7.70
C ALA A 32 -12.89 9.77 -9.13
N GLY A 33 -12.05 8.78 -9.43
CA GLY A 33 -12.14 7.97 -10.64
C GLY A 33 -13.26 6.92 -10.53
N ARG A 34 -13.77 6.43 -11.67
CA ARG A 34 -14.80 5.38 -11.74
C ARG A 34 -14.30 4.05 -12.30
N ASP A 35 -13.13 4.07 -12.92
CA ASP A 35 -12.52 2.96 -13.64
C ASP A 35 -10.99 3.18 -13.71
N ASP A 36 -10.24 2.19 -14.21
CA ASP A 36 -8.78 2.30 -14.32
C ASP A 36 -8.36 3.44 -15.24
N SER A 37 -9.05 3.67 -16.35
CA SER A 37 -8.75 4.72 -17.32
C SER A 37 -8.84 6.13 -16.73
N SER A 38 -9.84 6.42 -15.90
CA SER A 38 -10.02 7.71 -15.24
C SER A 38 -9.03 7.94 -14.09
N VAL A 39 -8.71 6.89 -13.33
CA VAL A 39 -7.63 6.93 -12.31
C VAL A 39 -6.29 7.21 -12.97
N LEU A 40 -5.99 6.50 -14.06
CA LEU A 40 -4.79 6.69 -14.86
C LEU A 40 -4.70 8.11 -15.44
N ALA A 41 -5.77 8.61 -16.07
CA ALA A 41 -5.82 9.96 -16.64
C ALA A 41 -5.57 11.06 -15.59
N ALA A 42 -6.03 10.87 -14.35
CA ALA A 42 -5.76 11.77 -13.23
C ALA A 42 -4.29 11.74 -12.77
N LEU A 43 -3.62 10.59 -12.84
CA LEU A 43 -2.23 10.41 -12.41
C LEU A 43 -1.20 10.84 -13.47
N TRP A 44 -1.50 10.62 -14.76
CA TRP A 44 -0.56 10.79 -15.87
C TRP A 44 0.21 12.15 -15.89
N PRO A 45 -0.44 13.31 -15.65
CA PRO A 45 0.23 14.61 -15.62
C PRO A 45 1.32 14.73 -14.55
N TYR A 46 1.18 13.97 -13.45
CA TYR A 46 2.05 14.05 -12.27
C TYR A 46 3.09 12.93 -12.22
N THR A 47 2.95 11.91 -13.06
CA THR A 47 3.84 10.74 -13.13
C THR A 47 4.79 10.75 -14.32
N ALA A 48 4.79 11.79 -15.17
CA ALA A 48 5.73 11.92 -16.29
C ALA A 48 7.19 12.12 -15.84
N GLY A 49 7.39 12.85 -14.74
CA GLY A 49 8.70 13.06 -14.09
C GLY A 49 8.86 12.23 -12.80
N PRO A 50 9.83 12.59 -11.93
CA PRO A 50 10.02 11.91 -10.64
C PRO A 50 8.76 11.96 -9.76
N CYS A 51 8.33 10.80 -9.27
CA CYS A 51 7.12 10.63 -8.48
C CYS A 51 7.18 9.42 -7.54
N ARG A 52 6.33 9.44 -6.51
CA ARG A 52 6.02 8.26 -5.68
C ARG A 52 4.51 8.16 -5.52
N VAL A 53 3.93 7.02 -5.87
CA VAL A 53 2.49 6.76 -5.82
C VAL A 53 2.19 5.73 -4.73
N ALA A 54 1.31 6.06 -3.79
CA ALA A 54 0.87 5.17 -2.72
C ALA A 54 -0.54 4.63 -3.02
N PHE A 55 -0.72 3.31 -2.94
CA PHE A 55 -2.00 2.65 -3.19
C PHE A 55 -2.53 1.99 -1.90
N ASP A 56 -3.79 2.27 -1.49
CA ASP A 56 -4.52 1.47 -0.48
C ASP A 56 -5.08 0.18 -1.11
N ALA A 57 -4.17 -0.61 -1.69
CA ALA A 57 -4.48 -1.92 -2.23
C ALA A 57 -3.19 -2.73 -2.46
N PRO A 58 -3.29 -4.07 -2.47
CA PRO A 58 -2.14 -4.93 -2.69
C PRO A 58 -1.38 -4.65 -4.00
N LEU A 59 -0.05 -4.54 -3.92
CA LEU A 59 0.84 -4.52 -5.09
C LEU A 59 1.35 -5.93 -5.43
N VAL A 60 1.55 -6.80 -4.44
CA VAL A 60 2.02 -8.18 -4.65
C VAL A 60 1.18 -9.14 -3.81
N VAL A 61 0.58 -10.14 -4.45
CA VAL A 61 -0.21 -11.20 -3.82
C VAL A 61 0.19 -12.53 -4.45
N THR A 62 0.90 -13.37 -3.70
CA THR A 62 1.45 -14.66 -4.17
C THR A 62 1.01 -15.85 -3.33
N ASN A 63 0.43 -15.61 -2.16
CA ASN A 63 -0.07 -16.66 -1.26
C ASN A 63 -1.42 -17.24 -1.76
N PRO A 64 -1.60 -18.57 -1.74
CA PRO A 64 -2.83 -19.21 -2.22
C PRO A 64 -4.04 -19.00 -1.30
N SER A 65 -3.80 -18.82 0.00
CA SER A 65 -4.83 -18.61 1.02
C SER A 65 -4.28 -17.83 2.21
N GLY A 66 -5.14 -17.50 3.18
CA GLY A 66 -4.73 -16.84 4.43
C GLY A 66 -4.30 -15.38 4.26
N GLN A 67 -3.43 -14.92 5.17
CA GLN A 67 -2.76 -13.61 5.17
C GLN A 67 -1.38 -13.72 4.53
N ARG A 68 -0.89 -12.65 3.88
CA ARG A 68 0.54 -12.51 3.57
C ARG A 68 1.35 -12.32 4.87
N PRO A 69 2.68 -12.53 4.84
CA PRO A 69 3.56 -12.15 5.94
C PRO A 69 3.40 -10.67 6.34
N ALA A 70 3.14 -9.79 5.37
CA ALA A 70 2.84 -8.37 5.57
C ALA A 70 1.66 -8.11 6.53
N GLU A 71 0.45 -8.58 6.21
CA GLU A 71 -0.71 -8.43 7.11
C GLU A 71 -0.43 -9.07 8.47
N THR A 72 0.22 -10.22 8.53
CA THR A 72 0.49 -10.90 9.81
C THR A 72 1.40 -10.05 10.71
N ALA A 73 2.45 -9.46 10.13
CA ALA A 73 3.38 -8.59 10.84
C ALA A 73 2.73 -7.24 11.23
N LEU A 74 1.95 -6.63 10.34
CA LEU A 74 1.20 -5.39 10.62
C LEU A 74 0.13 -5.63 11.70
N ASN A 75 -0.61 -6.74 11.63
CA ASN A 75 -1.71 -7.06 12.56
C ASN A 75 -1.22 -7.30 13.99
N ARG A 76 0.01 -7.79 14.17
CA ARG A 76 0.62 -7.91 15.50
C ARG A 76 0.68 -6.55 16.22
N ASP A 77 1.04 -5.50 15.49
CA ASP A 77 1.28 -4.17 16.03
C ASP A 77 -0.02 -3.33 16.04
N PHE A 78 -0.83 -3.43 14.98
CA PHE A 78 -1.99 -2.55 14.75
C PHE A 78 -3.37 -3.12 15.14
N ARG A 79 -3.54 -4.44 15.38
CA ARG A 79 -4.89 -4.98 15.74
C ARG A 79 -5.45 -4.38 17.02
N ALA A 80 -4.58 -4.02 17.97
CA ALA A 80 -4.98 -3.50 19.27
C ALA A 80 -5.58 -2.08 19.17
N PHE A 81 -5.29 -1.38 18.07
CA PHE A 81 -5.88 -0.09 17.69
C PHE A 81 -7.08 -0.26 16.74
N GLU A 82 -7.51 -1.50 16.47
CA GLU A 82 -8.53 -1.88 15.48
C GLU A 82 -8.16 -1.53 14.02
N ALA A 83 -6.87 -1.29 13.77
CA ALA A 83 -6.27 -1.00 12.46
C ALA A 83 -5.66 -2.27 11.82
N GLY A 84 -6.34 -3.40 11.94
CA GLY A 84 -5.86 -4.67 11.37
C GLY A 84 -6.19 -4.80 9.88
N ALA A 85 -5.18 -5.04 9.04
CA ALA A 85 -5.35 -5.32 7.62
C ALA A 85 -6.07 -6.66 7.38
N HIS A 86 -6.97 -6.67 6.40
CA HIS A 86 -7.72 -7.85 6.01
C HIS A 86 -6.86 -8.81 5.16
N PRO A 87 -7.03 -10.14 5.29
CA PRO A 87 -6.25 -11.11 4.50
C PRO A 87 -6.44 -10.92 2.99
N VAL A 88 -5.35 -10.97 2.23
CA VAL A 88 -5.37 -11.03 0.76
C VAL A 88 -4.62 -12.27 0.29
N ASN A 89 -5.11 -12.91 -0.78
CA ASN A 89 -4.58 -14.16 -1.33
C ASN A 89 -5.17 -14.42 -2.73
N THR A 90 -4.50 -15.23 -3.54
CA THR A 90 -4.91 -15.52 -4.93
C THR A 90 -6.19 -16.36 -5.04
N GLY A 91 -6.66 -16.97 -3.94
CA GLY A 91 -7.98 -17.62 -3.87
C GLY A 91 -9.18 -16.67 -3.87
N LYS A 92 -8.95 -15.35 -3.81
CA LYS A 92 -10.02 -14.33 -3.91
C LYS A 92 -10.21 -13.87 -5.36
N PRO A 93 -11.47 -13.77 -5.87
CA PRO A 93 -11.75 -13.34 -7.24
C PRO A 93 -11.12 -12.00 -7.64
N GLU A 94 -11.00 -11.05 -6.70
CA GLU A 94 -10.43 -9.73 -6.93
C GLU A 94 -8.94 -9.73 -7.32
N PHE A 95 -8.24 -10.86 -7.12
CA PHE A 95 -6.82 -11.05 -7.45
C PHE A 95 -6.59 -12.12 -8.53
N ALA A 96 -7.64 -12.62 -9.19
CA ALA A 96 -7.52 -13.63 -10.25
C ALA A 96 -6.66 -13.12 -11.44
N ASP A 97 -6.86 -11.87 -11.85
CA ASP A 97 -6.07 -11.18 -12.87
C ASP A 97 -4.86 -10.40 -12.27
N GLY A 98 -4.37 -10.88 -11.12
CA GLY A 98 -3.40 -10.18 -10.27
C GLY A 98 -3.97 -8.93 -9.58
N PRO A 99 -3.14 -8.21 -8.80
CA PRO A 99 -3.62 -7.05 -8.04
C PRO A 99 -3.88 -5.81 -8.90
N ARG A 100 -5.02 -5.14 -8.68
CA ARG A 100 -5.42 -3.92 -9.43
C ARG A 100 -4.37 -2.81 -9.34
N ALA A 101 -3.80 -2.58 -8.16
CA ALA A 101 -2.75 -1.57 -7.98
C ALA A 101 -1.47 -1.91 -8.78
N ALA A 102 -1.10 -3.18 -8.87
CA ALA A 102 0.05 -3.63 -9.66
C ALA A 102 -0.13 -3.34 -11.15
N ARG A 103 -1.34 -3.56 -11.69
CA ARG A 103 -1.67 -3.21 -13.09
C ARG A 103 -1.59 -1.71 -13.34
N LEU A 104 -2.10 -0.88 -12.43
CA LEU A 104 -2.00 0.58 -12.51
C LEU A 104 -0.54 1.06 -12.43
N ALA A 105 0.25 0.51 -11.49
CA ALA A 105 1.67 0.81 -11.36
C ALA A 105 2.47 0.41 -12.62
N GLY A 106 2.18 -0.76 -13.20
CA GLY A 106 2.75 -1.22 -14.46
C GLY A 106 2.39 -0.32 -15.65
N ALA A 107 1.12 0.08 -15.79
CA ALA A 107 0.68 1.00 -16.84
C ALA A 107 1.35 2.39 -16.76
N LEU A 108 1.67 2.84 -15.54
CA LEU A 108 2.42 4.07 -15.29
C LEU A 108 3.94 3.88 -15.39
N GLY A 109 4.46 2.65 -15.46
CA GLY A 109 5.88 2.32 -15.47
C GLY A 109 6.59 2.70 -14.16
N LEU A 110 5.97 2.39 -13.02
CA LEU A 110 6.49 2.63 -11.68
C LEU A 110 7.23 1.40 -11.15
N ASP A 111 8.38 1.61 -10.52
CA ASP A 111 9.09 0.57 -9.78
C ASP A 111 8.34 0.28 -8.45
N MET A 112 8.05 -0.99 -8.18
CA MET A 112 7.25 -1.44 -7.03
C MET A 112 8.11 -1.95 -5.85
N ASP A 113 9.44 -1.97 -5.96
CA ASP A 113 10.30 -2.27 -4.81
C ASP A 113 10.21 -1.12 -3.79
N PRO A 114 9.80 -1.38 -2.52
CA PRO A 114 9.64 -0.34 -1.51
C PRO A 114 10.95 0.40 -1.18
N PHE A 115 12.10 -0.24 -1.42
CA PHE A 115 13.44 0.31 -1.21
C PHE A 115 14.08 0.86 -2.49
N SER A 116 13.34 0.92 -3.60
CA SER A 116 13.85 1.44 -4.86
C SER A 116 14.42 2.87 -4.72
N ALA A 117 15.61 3.04 -5.30
CA ALA A 117 16.24 4.35 -5.53
C ALA A 117 15.80 4.99 -6.86
N GLY A 118 14.91 4.34 -7.62
CA GLY A 118 14.40 4.84 -8.89
C GLY A 118 13.59 6.14 -8.75
N PRO A 119 13.52 6.98 -9.80
CA PRO A 119 12.82 8.26 -9.72
C PRO A 119 11.29 8.14 -9.73
N ARG A 120 10.73 7.01 -10.18
CA ARG A 120 9.29 6.80 -10.42
C ARG A 120 8.88 5.50 -9.72
N ARG A 121 8.21 5.62 -8.57
CA ARG A 121 7.99 4.51 -7.62
C ARG A 121 6.53 4.32 -7.25
N ALA A 122 6.15 3.10 -6.92
CA ALA A 122 4.89 2.73 -6.31
C ALA A 122 5.14 2.10 -4.93
N ILE A 123 4.27 2.36 -3.96
CA ILE A 123 4.26 1.68 -2.66
C ILE A 123 2.83 1.27 -2.27
N GLU A 124 2.72 0.12 -1.64
CA GLU A 124 1.49 -0.33 -0.99
C GLU A 124 1.39 0.32 0.40
N VAL A 125 0.24 0.91 0.74
CA VAL A 125 -0.02 1.59 2.02
C VAL A 125 -1.33 1.11 2.65
N TYR A 126 -1.56 1.44 3.92
CA TYR A 126 -2.82 1.17 4.60
C TYR A 126 -3.26 2.35 5.50
N PRO A 127 -4.21 3.21 5.05
CA PRO A 127 -4.62 4.44 5.74
C PRO A 127 -5.08 4.25 7.19
N HIS A 128 -5.71 3.13 7.53
CA HIS A 128 -6.14 2.89 8.92
C HIS A 128 -4.96 2.71 9.88
N ALA A 129 -3.86 2.08 9.46
CA ALA A 129 -2.63 2.00 10.25
C ALA A 129 -1.88 3.34 10.22
N ALA A 130 -1.78 3.99 9.06
CA ALA A 130 -1.09 5.26 8.91
C ALA A 130 -1.71 6.36 9.79
N THR A 131 -3.05 6.48 9.83
CA THR A 131 -3.75 7.47 10.68
C THR A 131 -3.60 7.19 12.18
N VAL A 132 -3.55 5.92 12.59
CA VAL A 132 -3.21 5.54 13.99
C VAL A 132 -1.82 6.04 14.38
N ALA A 133 -0.81 5.80 13.53
CA ALA A 133 0.57 6.22 13.80
C ALA A 133 0.74 7.75 13.75
N LEU A 134 0.21 8.42 12.73
CA LEU A 134 0.34 9.87 12.51
C LEU A 134 -0.42 10.69 13.55
N PHE A 135 -1.70 10.36 13.80
CA PHE A 135 -2.57 11.13 14.69
C PHE A 135 -2.63 10.57 16.11
N ARG A 136 -1.76 9.59 16.41
CA ARG A 136 -1.61 8.92 17.71
C ARG A 136 -2.95 8.45 18.29
N LEU A 137 -3.77 7.82 17.44
CA LEU A 137 -5.12 7.39 17.80
C LEU A 137 -5.07 6.14 18.68
N SER A 138 -5.89 6.13 19.74
CA SER A 138 -6.08 4.93 20.57
C SER A 138 -6.84 3.82 19.85
N ARG A 139 -7.73 4.19 18.91
CA ARG A 139 -8.49 3.29 18.01
C ARG A 139 -8.69 3.99 16.66
N THR A 140 -8.88 3.24 15.56
CA THR A 140 -9.19 3.84 14.25
C THR A 140 -10.43 4.74 14.32
N LEU A 141 -10.43 5.81 13.53
CA LEU A 141 -11.65 6.57 13.25
C LEU A 141 -12.68 5.67 12.55
N LYS A 142 -13.97 5.88 12.83
CA LYS A 142 -15.07 4.99 12.39
C LYS A 142 -15.86 5.50 11.19
N TYR A 143 -15.19 6.22 10.29
CA TYR A 143 -15.80 6.90 9.13
C TYR A 143 -16.22 5.98 7.97
N LYS A 144 -15.52 4.86 7.71
CA LYS A 144 -15.93 3.93 6.63
C LYS A 144 -17.29 3.27 6.92
N THR A 145 -18.13 3.10 5.89
CA THR A 145 -19.48 2.53 6.07
C THR A 145 -19.44 1.05 6.53
N LYS A 146 -19.99 0.74 7.71
CA LYS A 146 -20.22 -0.64 8.19
C LYS A 146 -21.62 -0.80 8.84
N PRO A 147 -22.16 -2.03 8.98
CA PRO A 147 -23.39 -2.27 9.76
C PRO A 147 -23.30 -1.67 11.17
N GLY A 148 -24.43 -1.24 11.72
CA GLY A 148 -24.51 -0.60 13.05
C GLY A 148 -24.08 0.87 13.13
N ARG A 149 -23.31 1.41 12.18
CA ARG A 149 -22.87 2.82 12.22
C ARG A 149 -23.97 3.77 11.73
N GLY A 150 -24.27 4.83 12.48
CA GLY A 150 -25.23 5.89 12.12
C GLY A 150 -24.62 6.95 11.19
N VAL A 151 -25.45 7.76 10.49
CA VAL A 151 -24.94 8.83 9.61
C VAL A 151 -24.09 9.83 10.39
N GLU A 152 -24.59 10.32 11.53
CA GLU A 152 -23.87 11.30 12.36
C GLU A 152 -22.53 10.79 12.87
N GLN A 153 -22.42 9.48 13.20
CA GLN A 153 -21.15 8.88 13.59
C GLN A 153 -20.16 8.84 12.42
N LEU A 154 -20.58 8.36 11.25
CA LEU A 154 -19.70 8.33 10.06
C LEU A 154 -19.22 9.75 9.71
N LYS A 155 -20.12 10.74 9.83
CA LYS A 155 -19.88 12.16 9.59
C LYS A 155 -18.92 12.80 10.59
N SER A 156 -19.12 12.59 11.90
CA SER A 156 -18.23 13.15 12.93
C SER A 156 -16.82 12.58 12.83
N GLU A 157 -16.70 11.28 12.54
CA GLU A 157 -15.42 10.58 12.36
C GLU A 157 -14.71 11.02 11.07
N LEU A 158 -15.44 11.27 9.98
CA LEU A 158 -14.85 11.77 8.73
C LEU A 158 -14.40 13.24 8.87
N LEU A 159 -15.18 14.07 9.56
CA LEU A 159 -14.78 15.46 9.88
C LEU A 159 -13.58 15.49 10.83
N GLN A 160 -13.47 14.53 11.75
CA GLN A 160 -12.28 14.36 12.60
C GLN A 160 -11.05 13.99 11.76
N LEU A 161 -11.18 13.09 10.78
CA LEU A 161 -10.09 12.78 9.84
C LEU A 161 -9.66 14.02 9.05
N MET A 162 -10.61 14.76 8.47
CA MET A 162 -10.30 16.01 7.74
C MET A 162 -9.64 17.05 8.65
N TYR A 163 -10.07 17.15 9.91
CA TYR A 163 -9.47 18.06 10.89
C TYR A 163 -8.01 17.67 11.23
N ASP A 164 -7.75 16.37 11.44
CA ASP A 164 -6.39 15.88 11.74
C ASP A 164 -5.46 16.03 10.52
N ILE A 165 -5.98 15.84 9.30
CA ILE A 165 -5.29 16.13 8.03
C ILE A 165 -4.94 17.62 7.89
N GLU A 166 -5.88 18.53 8.16
CA GLU A 166 -5.63 19.98 8.15
C GLU A 166 -4.60 20.41 9.21
N GLY A 167 -4.54 19.71 10.35
CA GLY A 167 -3.54 19.94 11.39
C GLY A 167 -2.09 19.68 10.95
N LEU A 168 -1.87 18.83 9.94
CA LEU A 168 -0.54 18.46 9.46
C LEU A 168 0.24 19.64 8.83
N GLU A 169 -0.44 20.71 8.41
CA GLU A 169 0.17 21.94 7.87
C GLU A 169 1.23 22.54 8.80
N ASN A 170 1.06 22.38 10.12
CA ASN A 170 1.94 22.95 11.14
C ASN A 170 3.05 21.99 11.61
N THR A 171 3.23 20.84 10.95
CA THR A 171 4.23 19.83 11.34
C THR A 171 5.53 19.93 10.55
N ARG A 172 6.54 19.16 10.98
CA ARG A 172 7.88 19.08 10.35
C ARG A 172 7.87 18.35 8.99
N THR A 173 6.72 17.84 8.55
CA THR A 173 6.43 17.34 7.20
C THR A 173 5.07 17.93 6.78
N PRO A 174 5.00 19.20 6.36
CA PRO A 174 3.73 19.89 6.19
C PRO A 174 2.88 19.30 5.06
N LEU A 175 1.56 19.21 5.30
CA LEU A 175 0.54 18.93 4.31
C LEU A 175 -0.44 20.11 4.25
N ARG A 176 -0.57 20.74 3.07
CA ARG A 176 -1.40 21.95 2.90
C ARG A 176 -2.57 21.66 1.97
N VAL A 177 -3.72 21.40 2.57
CA VAL A 177 -5.00 21.10 1.87
C VAL A 177 -5.98 22.27 1.89
N THR A 178 -5.84 23.16 2.87
CA THR A 178 -6.74 24.29 3.17
C THR A 178 -6.83 25.32 2.05
N GLY A 179 -5.77 25.46 1.23
CA GLY A 179 -5.75 26.31 0.04
C GLY A 179 -6.42 25.72 -1.21
N HIS A 180 -6.78 24.42 -1.22
CA HIS A 180 -7.32 23.76 -2.42
C HIS A 180 -8.85 23.83 -2.47
N GLY A 181 -9.39 24.40 -3.55
CA GLY A 181 -10.83 24.65 -3.70
C GLY A 181 -11.70 23.39 -3.54
N ASP A 182 -11.27 22.26 -4.11
CA ASP A 182 -12.03 21.00 -4.03
C ASP A 182 -11.94 20.33 -2.66
N TRP A 183 -10.86 20.55 -1.89
CA TRP A 183 -10.79 20.08 -0.50
C TRP A 183 -11.82 20.81 0.35
N LEU A 184 -11.90 22.14 0.22
CA LEU A 184 -12.93 22.95 0.85
C LEU A 184 -14.34 22.57 0.38
N SER A 185 -14.49 22.13 -0.88
CA SER A 185 -15.76 21.60 -1.41
C SER A 185 -16.16 20.28 -0.75
N LEU A 186 -15.24 19.32 -0.67
CA LEU A 186 -15.44 18.04 0.04
C LEU A 186 -15.80 18.28 1.51
N ARG A 187 -15.10 19.20 2.19
CA ARG A 187 -15.40 19.54 3.59
C ARG A 187 -16.84 20.03 3.76
N ARG A 188 -17.30 20.95 2.90
CA ARG A 188 -18.69 21.42 2.89
C ARG A 188 -19.68 20.30 2.58
N GLN A 189 -19.35 19.39 1.66
CA GLN A 189 -20.19 18.23 1.35
C GLN A 189 -20.34 17.29 2.55
N VAL A 190 -19.25 16.97 3.26
CA VAL A 190 -19.30 16.14 4.49
C VAL A 190 -20.09 16.85 5.59
N GLN A 191 -19.90 18.16 5.78
CA GLN A 191 -20.68 18.95 6.75
C GLN A 191 -22.18 18.99 6.43
N ALA A 192 -22.55 19.07 5.15
CA ALA A 192 -23.95 19.10 4.69
C ALA A 192 -24.59 17.70 4.56
N ALA A 193 -23.80 16.62 4.55
CA ALA A 193 -24.30 15.27 4.33
C ALA A 193 -25.35 14.85 5.38
N GLY A 194 -26.46 14.29 4.89
CA GLY A 194 -27.53 13.69 5.68
C GLY A 194 -27.73 12.19 5.38
N ARG A 195 -27.00 11.64 4.40
CA ARG A 195 -27.09 10.22 4.00
C ARG A 195 -25.71 9.57 3.90
N LYS A 196 -25.64 8.27 4.21
CA LYS A 196 -24.40 7.46 4.10
C LYS A 196 -23.78 7.48 2.70
N CYS A 197 -24.60 7.55 1.66
CA CYS A 197 -24.15 7.60 0.27
C CYS A 197 -23.53 8.95 -0.14
N GLU A 198 -23.77 10.02 0.61
CA GLU A 198 -23.11 11.31 0.42
C GLU A 198 -21.72 11.28 1.04
N LEU A 199 -21.61 10.77 2.28
CA LEU A 199 -20.33 10.57 2.96
C LEU A 199 -19.39 9.66 2.16
N ARG A 200 -19.89 8.54 1.63
CA ARG A 200 -19.09 7.60 0.81
C ARG A 200 -18.48 8.26 -0.44
N ARG A 201 -19.10 9.28 -1.01
CA ARG A 201 -18.54 9.99 -2.19
C ARG A 201 -17.32 10.86 -1.83
N ALA A 202 -17.18 11.24 -0.57
CA ALA A 202 -16.04 12.00 -0.06
C ALA A 202 -15.00 11.10 0.62
N GLU A 203 -15.39 9.91 1.10
CA GLU A 203 -14.54 8.91 1.77
C GLU A 203 -13.27 8.61 0.98
N ASP A 204 -13.38 8.04 -0.23
CA ASP A 204 -12.22 7.59 -1.00
C ASP A 204 -11.26 8.75 -1.39
N PRO A 205 -11.74 9.93 -1.87
CA PRO A 205 -10.86 11.09 -2.10
C PRO A 205 -10.11 11.59 -0.86
N ILE A 206 -10.72 11.53 0.33
CA ILE A 206 -10.06 11.93 1.59
C ILE A 206 -8.99 10.93 2.00
N ASP A 207 -9.26 9.62 1.87
CA ASP A 207 -8.25 8.58 2.14
C ASP A 207 -7.12 8.58 1.10
N ALA A 208 -7.39 8.98 -0.14
CA ALA A 208 -6.35 9.21 -1.14
C ALA A 208 -5.39 10.34 -0.73
N VAL A 209 -5.85 11.39 -0.04
CA VAL A 209 -4.96 12.41 0.56
C VAL A 209 -4.06 11.80 1.64
N VAL A 210 -4.59 10.90 2.47
CA VAL A 210 -3.78 10.16 3.46
C VAL A 210 -2.71 9.32 2.74
N CYS A 211 -3.08 8.60 1.68
CA CYS A 211 -2.14 7.83 0.87
C CYS A 211 -1.02 8.71 0.29
N ALA A 212 -1.39 9.83 -0.33
CA ALA A 212 -0.44 10.78 -0.94
C ALA A 212 0.51 11.37 0.12
N TYR A 213 0.00 11.63 1.32
CA TYR A 213 0.80 12.06 2.45
C TYR A 213 1.77 10.97 2.95
N VAL A 214 1.38 9.69 2.96
CA VAL A 214 2.31 8.59 3.28
C VAL A 214 3.43 8.49 2.23
N ALA A 215 3.15 8.72 0.94
CA ALA A 215 4.18 8.80 -0.09
C ALA A 215 5.18 9.96 0.14
N LEU A 216 4.68 11.15 0.50
CA LEU A 216 5.51 12.31 0.88
C LEU A 216 6.33 12.04 2.15
N TYR A 217 5.69 11.47 3.17
CA TYR A 217 6.31 11.16 4.46
C TYR A 217 7.40 10.11 4.30
N ALA A 218 7.20 9.07 3.48
CA ALA A 218 8.21 8.07 3.18
C ALA A 218 9.42 8.60 2.39
N GLU A 219 9.27 9.70 1.67
CA GLU A 219 10.38 10.38 1.02
C GLU A 219 11.19 11.23 2.00
N ARG A 220 10.50 12.05 2.82
CA ARG A 220 11.16 13.01 3.71
C ARG A 220 11.63 12.41 5.04
N ARG A 221 10.97 11.33 5.50
CA ARG A 221 11.16 10.70 6.81
C ARG A 221 11.36 9.17 6.70
N PRO A 222 12.34 8.67 5.91
CA PRO A 222 12.54 7.23 5.73
C PRO A 222 12.91 6.48 7.02
N SER A 223 13.45 7.17 8.04
CA SER A 223 13.69 6.61 9.38
C SER A 223 12.42 6.36 10.20
N ASP A 224 11.32 7.00 9.81
CA ASP A 224 10.07 7.08 10.57
C ASP A 224 8.96 6.28 9.84
N ILE A 225 9.37 5.40 8.92
CA ILE A 225 8.54 4.44 8.17
C ILE A 225 8.86 3.02 8.64
N THR A 226 7.84 2.18 8.71
CA THR A 226 7.96 0.72 8.80
C THR A 226 7.42 0.09 7.51
N VAL A 227 8.20 -0.84 6.95
CA VAL A 227 7.77 -1.73 5.86
C VAL A 227 7.49 -3.10 6.49
N TYR A 228 6.25 -3.56 6.41
CA TYR A 228 5.83 -4.87 6.90
C TYR A 228 5.81 -5.87 5.75
N GLY A 229 6.64 -6.91 5.77
CA GLY A 229 6.78 -7.87 4.67
C GLY A 229 7.97 -7.55 3.75
N ASP A 230 7.93 -8.05 2.52
CA ASP A 230 9.01 -7.94 1.53
C ASP A 230 8.45 -7.88 0.10
N PHE A 231 9.28 -7.57 -0.90
CA PHE A 231 8.80 -7.42 -2.28
C PHE A 231 8.37 -8.74 -2.93
N ALA A 232 8.92 -9.89 -2.51
CA ALA A 232 8.62 -11.20 -3.11
C ALA A 232 7.28 -11.79 -2.61
N THR A 233 6.92 -11.53 -1.35
CA THR A 233 5.70 -12.05 -0.72
C THR A 233 4.61 -10.99 -0.51
N GLY A 234 4.92 -9.72 -0.79
CA GLY A 234 4.07 -8.56 -0.57
C GLY A 234 4.41 -7.82 0.73
N TYR A 235 4.16 -6.52 0.72
CA TYR A 235 4.55 -5.60 1.79
C TYR A 235 3.48 -4.53 2.03
N ILE A 236 3.49 -3.90 3.20
CA ILE A 236 2.67 -2.71 3.50
C ILE A 236 3.57 -1.65 4.14
N VAL A 237 3.52 -0.43 3.60
CA VAL A 237 4.25 0.74 4.12
C VAL A 237 3.34 1.61 4.98
N THR A 238 3.81 1.97 6.17
CA THR A 238 3.14 2.92 7.06
C THR A 238 4.16 3.74 7.84
N PRO A 239 3.84 4.98 8.25
CA PRO A 239 4.53 5.63 9.36
C PRO A 239 4.66 4.69 10.56
N THR A 240 5.84 4.67 11.17
CA THR A 240 6.18 3.78 12.28
C THR A 240 5.28 4.06 13.48
N LEU A 241 4.65 3.02 14.02
CA LEU A 241 3.85 3.12 15.24
C LEU A 241 4.73 3.61 16.41
N PRO A 242 4.41 4.75 17.06
CA PRO A 242 5.21 5.25 18.16
C PRO A 242 5.20 4.28 19.34
N ALA A 243 6.37 3.82 19.80
CA ALA A 243 6.48 2.78 20.85
C ALA A 243 5.84 3.16 22.20
N ALA A 244 5.61 4.45 22.46
CA ALA A 244 4.92 4.93 23.66
C ALA A 244 3.38 4.99 23.52
N LEU A 245 2.83 4.75 22.32
CA LEU A 245 1.39 4.76 22.06
C LEU A 245 0.78 3.43 22.50
N HIS A 246 -0.22 3.47 23.38
CA HIS A 246 -0.95 2.30 23.86
C HIS A 246 -2.46 2.52 23.65
N PRO A 247 -3.21 1.53 23.14
CA PRO A 247 -4.62 1.72 22.77
C PRO A 247 -5.52 2.05 23.96
N ASP A 248 -5.10 1.69 25.18
CA ASP A 248 -5.86 1.92 26.42
C ASP A 248 -5.39 3.16 27.19
N ARG A 249 -4.43 3.92 26.64
CA ARG A 249 -3.91 5.16 27.24
C ARG A 249 -4.05 6.34 26.25
N PRO A 250 -5.28 6.88 26.08
CA PRO A 250 -5.50 8.00 25.16
C PRO A 250 -4.67 9.22 25.58
N LEU A 251 -4.00 9.84 24.61
CA LEU A 251 -3.28 11.09 24.84
C LEU A 251 -4.29 12.22 25.03
N ILE A 252 -4.23 12.88 26.19
CA ILE A 252 -5.18 13.91 26.64
C ILE A 252 -5.15 15.15 25.72
N ASP A 253 -4.03 15.38 25.02
CA ASP A 253 -3.87 16.43 24.03
C ASP A 253 -3.21 15.88 22.75
N ARG A 254 -4.04 15.57 21.74
CA ARG A 254 -3.56 15.04 20.45
C ARG A 254 -2.65 16.03 19.69
N ARG A 255 -2.73 17.35 19.96
CA ARG A 255 -1.99 18.37 19.21
C ARG A 255 -0.57 18.56 19.72
N LYS A 256 -0.39 18.69 21.05
CA LYS A 256 0.95 18.89 21.67
C LYS A 256 1.94 17.77 21.38
N HIS A 257 1.44 16.61 20.99
CA HIS A 257 2.24 15.42 20.73
C HIS A 257 2.68 15.24 19.28
N LEU A 258 2.15 16.00 18.30
CA LEU A 258 2.66 15.96 16.92
C LEU A 258 4.13 16.42 16.86
N ASP A 259 4.52 17.38 17.70
CA ASP A 259 5.89 17.90 17.79
C ASP A 259 6.90 16.92 18.42
N GLU A 260 6.44 16.04 19.32
CA GLU A 260 7.32 15.16 20.10
C GLU A 260 7.89 13.96 19.32
N ILE A 261 7.43 13.73 18.08
CA ILE A 261 8.01 12.69 17.21
C ILE A 261 9.54 12.90 17.04
N ASP A 262 10.00 14.14 17.15
CA ASP A 262 11.39 14.56 16.89
C ASP A 262 12.27 14.73 18.15
N HIS A 263 11.75 14.54 19.37
CA HIS A 263 12.51 14.80 20.62
C HIS A 263 12.73 13.56 21.50
N GLY A 264 12.10 12.42 21.16
CA GLY A 264 12.16 11.18 21.95
C GLY A 264 13.39 10.28 21.76
N ARG A 265 14.44 10.69 21.02
CA ARG A 265 15.57 9.79 20.68
C ARG A 265 16.95 10.20 21.21
N GLN A 266 17.01 10.64 22.47
CA GLN A 266 18.26 10.60 23.26
C GLN A 266 18.16 9.64 24.46
N ARG A 267 18.28 8.33 24.17
CA ARG A 267 18.87 7.23 24.98
C ARG A 267 18.38 5.88 24.44
N GLY A 268 19.28 4.91 24.30
CA GLY A 268 18.91 3.53 23.96
C GLY A 268 18.75 3.21 22.46
N ALA A 269 19.80 3.42 21.67
CA ALA A 269 19.88 2.87 20.32
C ALA A 269 20.12 1.34 20.37
N ALA A 270 19.09 0.57 20.68
CA ALA A 270 19.08 -0.88 20.47
C ALA A 270 19.08 -1.14 18.95
N ARG A 271 20.28 -1.36 18.39
CA ARG A 271 20.44 -1.82 17.01
C ARG A 271 19.88 -3.24 16.92
N VAL A 272 18.71 -3.41 16.31
CA VAL A 272 18.41 -4.67 15.62
C VAL A 272 19.36 -4.72 14.43
N ALA A 273 20.20 -5.75 14.37
CA ALA A 273 21.18 -5.88 13.30
C ALA A 273 20.45 -6.03 11.95
N PRO A 274 20.94 -5.42 10.86
CA PRO A 274 20.47 -5.76 9.53
C PRO A 274 20.73 -7.24 9.29
N PHE A 275 19.73 -7.98 8.81
CA PHE A 275 19.96 -9.33 8.30
C PHE A 275 20.70 -9.20 6.98
N ASP A 276 21.97 -9.58 6.96
CA ASP A 276 22.82 -9.45 5.78
C ASP A 276 22.40 -10.48 4.72
N GLN A 277 21.89 -10.00 3.58
CA GLN A 277 21.59 -10.82 2.40
C GLN A 277 22.64 -10.67 1.29
N ARG A 278 23.91 -10.34 1.63
CA ARG A 278 25.04 -10.32 0.68
C ARG A 278 26.08 -11.42 0.94
N GLY A 279 25.64 -12.67 0.90
CA GLY A 279 26.46 -13.88 0.77
C GLY A 279 25.54 -15.08 0.60
N ASP A 280 25.59 -15.89 -0.45
CA ASP A 280 26.78 -16.60 -0.95
C ASP A 280 26.51 -17.08 -2.40
N HIS A 281 26.74 -16.22 -3.42
CA HIS A 281 26.77 -16.68 -4.82
C HIS A 281 28.11 -17.39 -5.08
N ARG A 282 28.23 -18.64 -4.61
CA ARG A 282 29.32 -19.51 -5.07
C ARG A 282 29.01 -19.99 -6.48
N THR A 283 29.89 -19.60 -7.38
CA THR A 283 30.15 -20.30 -8.63
C THR A 283 30.31 -21.80 -8.36
N VAL A 284 29.40 -22.61 -8.94
CA VAL A 284 29.61 -24.05 -9.05
C VAL A 284 30.60 -24.26 -10.19
N ASP A 285 31.88 -24.24 -9.86
CA ASP A 285 32.95 -24.47 -10.83
C ASP A 285 33.17 -25.98 -11.06
N ARG A 286 33.62 -26.33 -12.26
CA ARG A 286 33.74 -27.72 -12.73
C ARG A 286 35.06 -28.35 -12.27
N ALA A 287 35.00 -29.26 -11.30
CA ALA A 287 35.87 -30.44 -11.24
C ALA A 287 35.37 -31.45 -10.19
N ASP A 288 34.88 -32.60 -10.61
CA ASP A 288 35.68 -33.82 -10.41
C ASP A 288 35.25 -34.95 -11.36
N GLN A 289 36.22 -35.75 -11.80
CA GLN A 289 35.98 -36.97 -12.58
C GLN A 289 36.38 -38.17 -11.72
N GLY A 290 35.42 -39.05 -11.38
CA GLY A 290 35.65 -40.17 -10.46
C GLY A 290 34.77 -41.36 -10.79
N ALA A 291 35.25 -42.18 -11.74
CA ALA A 291 34.68 -43.42 -12.25
C ALA A 291 33.70 -44.20 -11.35
N HIS A 292 32.56 -44.58 -11.92
CA HIS A 292 32.11 -45.98 -11.81
C HIS A 292 31.58 -46.50 -13.15
N GLN A 293 32.21 -47.57 -13.59
CA GLN A 293 32.02 -48.27 -14.86
C GLN A 293 31.02 -49.41 -14.65
N PHE A 294 30.00 -49.53 -15.51
CA PHE A 294 29.23 -50.76 -15.66
C PHE A 294 28.83 -50.96 -17.13
N ASP A 295 29.11 -52.16 -17.63
CA ASP A 295 29.16 -52.45 -19.06
C ASP A 295 27.79 -52.65 -19.71
N ALA A 296 27.71 -52.27 -20.99
CA ALA A 296 26.59 -52.59 -21.86
C ALA A 296 26.92 -53.80 -22.74
N HIS A 297 26.24 -54.93 -22.50
CA HIS A 297 26.11 -56.00 -23.48
C HIS A 297 24.64 -56.26 -23.77
N GLY A 298 24.21 -55.99 -25.01
CA GLY A 298 22.95 -56.51 -25.55
C GLY A 298 23.03 -58.02 -25.84
N PRO A 299 21.93 -58.61 -26.31
CA PRO A 299 21.90 -58.86 -27.76
C PRO A 299 20.55 -58.56 -28.43
N ALA A 300 20.55 -58.69 -29.76
CA ALA A 300 19.44 -58.33 -30.64
C ALA A 300 18.31 -59.37 -30.71
N GLY A 301 17.11 -58.90 -31.10
CA GLY A 301 15.99 -59.70 -31.59
C GLY A 301 15.21 -58.86 -32.61
N SER A 302 14.91 -59.43 -33.79
CA SER A 302 14.29 -58.76 -34.94
C SER A 302 12.97 -59.45 -35.32
N LEU A 303 12.28 -58.90 -36.35
CA LEU A 303 11.07 -59.39 -37.01
C LEU A 303 9.76 -59.13 -36.22
N ASP A 304 8.62 -58.78 -36.82
CA ASP A 304 8.32 -58.30 -38.18
C ASP A 304 6.90 -57.70 -38.24
N GLY A 305 6.60 -56.89 -39.26
CA GLY A 305 5.26 -56.92 -39.89
C GLY A 305 4.26 -55.77 -39.65
N LEU A 306 3.92 -55.09 -40.77
CA LEU A 306 2.58 -54.59 -41.16
C LEU A 306 1.90 -53.49 -40.28
N GLY A 307 1.44 -52.35 -40.82
CA GLY A 307 1.46 -51.92 -42.23
C GLY A 307 0.87 -50.52 -42.45
N ASN A 308 1.02 -50.02 -43.69
CA ASN A 308 0.56 -48.71 -44.17
C ASN A 308 -0.95 -48.45 -43.98
N ARG A 309 -1.31 -47.18 -43.75
CA ARG A 309 -2.06 -46.36 -44.75
C ARG A 309 -2.13 -44.87 -44.40
N LEU A 310 -1.58 -44.06 -45.31
CA LEU A 310 -2.14 -42.75 -45.69
C LEU A 310 -3.59 -43.00 -46.18
N GLY A 311 -4.58 -42.12 -46.01
CA GLY A 311 -4.54 -40.68 -46.22
C GLY A 311 -5.27 -40.37 -47.54
N THR A 312 -6.47 -39.82 -47.46
CA THR A 312 -7.26 -39.44 -48.65
C THR A 312 -8.02 -38.14 -48.38
N LEU A 313 -7.86 -37.17 -49.27
CA LEU A 313 -8.66 -35.96 -49.38
C LEU A 313 -9.86 -36.22 -50.30
N ALA A 314 -11.05 -35.80 -49.87
CA ALA A 314 -12.19 -35.41 -50.71
C ALA A 314 -13.13 -34.54 -49.85
#